data_AF-A0A945AAS1-F1
#
_entry.id   AF-A0A945AAS1-F1
#
_cell.length_a   1.000
_cell.length_b   1.000
_cell.length_c   1.000
_cell.angle_alpha   90.00
_cell.angle_beta   90.00
_cell.angle_gamma   90.00
#
_symmetry.space_group_name_H-M   'P 1'
#
loop_
_entity.id
_entity.type
_entity.pdbx_description
1 polymer ?
#
loop_
_entity_poly.entity_id
_entity_poly.type
_entity_poly.pdbx_seq_one_letter_code
_entity_poly.pdbx_strand_id
1 'polypeptide(L)' 'SSGVGNSTASDLVADFNSDGNVNFNDFVNFTQGFGVAPRDASHNSKLDLDGDGPIDFQDFLLFVSHFGDSK' A
#
# COMPACT_ATOMS: atom_id res chain seq x y z
N SER A 1 -25.19 -2.69 21.43
CA SER A 1 -25.10 -1.70 20.35
C SER A 1 -23.83 -2.01 19.59
N SER A 2 -23.97 -2.67 18.44
CA SER A 2 -22.86 -3.20 17.66
C SER A 2 -22.22 -2.07 16.85
N GLY A 3 -21.04 -1.62 17.26
CA GLY A 3 -20.21 -0.73 16.45
C GLY A 3 -19.53 -1.53 15.36
N VAL A 4 -20.21 -1.70 14.23
CA VAL A 4 -19.58 -2.20 13.01
C VAL A 4 -18.64 -1.10 12.55
N GLY A 5 -17.35 -1.26 12.83
CA GLY A 5 -16.29 -0.45 12.23
C GLY A 5 -16.32 -0.70 10.73
N ASN A 6 -16.98 0.19 10.00
CA ASN A 6 -17.05 0.16 8.56
C ASN A 6 -15.66 0.53 8.03
N SER A 7 -14.76 -0.45 7.92
CA SER A 7 -13.54 -0.35 7.13
C SER A 7 -13.93 -0.30 5.65
N THR A 8 -14.47 0.85 5.22
CA THR A 8 -14.46 1.19 3.81
C THR A 8 -13.01 1.16 3.37
N ALA A 9 -12.73 0.39 2.33
CA ALA A 9 -11.45 0.43 1.63
C ALA A 9 -11.01 1.90 1.47
N SER A 10 -9.75 2.18 1.78
CA SER A 10 -9.25 3.54 1.61
C SER A 10 -9.27 3.92 0.13
N ASP A 11 -9.58 5.19 -0.13
CA ASP A 11 -9.47 5.77 -1.47
C ASP A 11 -8.10 6.45 -1.64
N LEU A 12 -7.30 6.52 -0.57
CA LEU A 12 -5.95 7.05 -0.61
C LEU A 12 -5.03 6.00 -1.25
N VAL A 13 -4.28 6.45 -2.25
CA VAL A 13 -3.17 5.67 -2.80
C VAL A 13 -2.18 5.40 -1.66
N ALA A 14 -1.66 4.18 -1.59
CA ALA A 14 -0.72 3.73 -0.57
C ALA A 14 -1.23 3.59 0.88
N ASP A 15 -2.52 3.74 1.16
CA ASP A 15 -3.13 3.34 2.45
C ASP A 15 -3.45 1.83 2.42
N PHE A 16 -2.43 1.02 2.72
CA PHE A 16 -2.49 -0.43 2.60
C PHE A 16 -3.22 -1.10 3.76
N ASN A 17 -3.25 -0.46 4.93
CA ASN A 17 -3.96 -0.96 6.10
C ASN A 17 -5.40 -0.44 6.22
N SER A 18 -5.80 0.49 5.35
CA SER A 18 -7.12 1.14 5.34
C SER A 18 -7.46 1.84 6.65
N ASP A 19 -6.47 2.44 7.31
CA ASP A 19 -6.64 3.21 8.55
C ASP A 19 -6.98 4.69 8.30
N GLY A 20 -6.98 5.12 7.03
CA GLY A 20 -7.30 6.49 6.61
C GLY A 20 -6.10 7.43 6.59
N ASN A 21 -4.88 6.91 6.78
CA ASN A 21 -3.64 7.68 6.77
C ASN A 21 -2.57 6.89 6.01
N VAL A 22 -1.78 7.57 5.18
CA VAL A 22 -0.59 6.99 4.54
C VAL A 22 0.62 7.29 5.42
N ASN A 23 1.06 6.32 6.22
CA ASN A 23 2.07 6.54 7.24
C ASN A 23 3.11 5.40 7.35
N PHE A 24 3.85 5.38 8.46
CA PHE A 24 4.91 4.38 8.69
C PHE A 24 4.38 2.93 8.74
N ASN A 25 3.13 2.71 9.15
CA ASN A 25 2.52 1.38 9.11
C ASN A 25 2.36 0.90 7.65
N ASP A 26 2.00 1.79 6.73
CA ASP A 26 1.93 1.48 5.30
C ASP A 26 3.32 1.25 4.71
N PHE A 27 4.33 1.99 5.16
CA PHE A 27 5.72 1.69 4.80
C PHE A 27 6.11 0.26 5.22
N VAL A 28 5.78 -0.15 6.45
CA VAL A 28 6.03 -1.53 6.90
C VAL A 28 5.30 -2.55 6.03
N ASN A 29 4.05 -2.27 5.61
CA ASN A 29 3.33 -3.13 4.68
C ASN A 29 4.01 -3.18 3.29
N PHE A 30 4.45 -2.03 2.77
CA PHE A 30 5.15 -1.94 1.48
C PHE A 30 6.43 -2.78 1.47
N THR A 31 7.25 -2.68 2.54
CA THR A 31 8.52 -3.43 2.61
C THR A 31 8.35 -4.96 2.59
N GLN A 32 7.16 -5.49 2.88
CA GLN A 32 6.91 -6.93 2.83
C GLN A 32 6.89 -7.49 1.40
N GLY A 33 6.63 -6.64 0.39
CA GLY A 33 6.63 -7.04 -1.03
C GLY A 33 7.76 -6.44 -1.85
N PHE A 34 8.61 -5.58 -1.27
CA PHE A 34 9.65 -4.90 -2.03
C PHE A 34 10.68 -5.87 -2.62
N GLY A 35 10.98 -5.72 -3.92
CA GLY A 35 11.89 -6.59 -4.66
C GLY A 35 11.27 -7.92 -5.11
N VAL A 36 9.97 -8.13 -4.90
CA VAL A 36 9.27 -9.35 -5.32
C VAL A 36 8.85 -9.24 -6.79
N ALA A 37 9.21 -10.25 -7.59
CA ALA A 37 8.85 -10.30 -9.00
C ALA A 37 7.38 -10.73 -9.20
N PRO A 38 6.70 -10.31 -10.29
CA PRO A 38 5.26 -10.55 -10.51
C PRO A 38 4.84 -12.02 -10.62
N ARG A 39 5.78 -12.96 -10.77
CA ARG A 39 5.51 -14.41 -10.84
C ARG A 39 5.74 -15.14 -9.52
N ASP A 40 6.21 -14.43 -8.50
CA ASP A 40 6.40 -15.00 -7.18
C ASP A 40 5.05 -15.15 -6.48
N ALA A 41 4.85 -16.25 -5.74
CA ALA A 41 3.62 -16.48 -4.99
C ALA A 41 3.40 -15.45 -3.87
N SER A 42 4.46 -14.77 -3.44
CA SER A 42 4.42 -13.69 -2.46
C SER A 42 4.11 -12.31 -3.06
N HIS A 43 4.00 -12.19 -4.39
CA HIS A 43 3.71 -10.93 -5.05
C HIS A 43 2.33 -10.40 -4.66
N ASN A 44 2.31 -9.20 -4.09
CA ASN A 44 1.08 -8.50 -3.71
C ASN A 44 0.88 -7.30 -4.64
N SER A 45 -0.01 -7.45 -5.63
CA SER A 45 -0.28 -6.43 -6.64
C SER A 45 -0.86 -5.13 -6.09
N LYS A 46 -1.17 -5.04 -4.79
CA LYS A 46 -1.53 -3.76 -4.15
C LYS A 46 -0.32 -2.86 -3.94
N LEU A 47 0.88 -3.43 -3.91
CA LEU A 47 2.13 -2.71 -3.64
C LEU A 47 2.82 -2.27 -4.94
N ASP A 48 2.40 -2.81 -6.08
CA ASP A 48 2.74 -2.38 -7.44
C ASP A 48 1.86 -1.17 -7.77
N LEU A 49 2.39 0.03 -7.52
CA LEU A 49 1.67 1.30 -7.59
C LEU A 49 1.67 1.90 -8.99
N ASP A 50 2.68 1.60 -9.82
CA ASP A 50 2.70 2.04 -11.23
C ASP A 50 2.08 1.02 -12.19
N GLY A 51 1.89 -0.22 -11.77
CA GLY A 51 1.25 -1.29 -12.51
C GLY A 51 2.16 -1.97 -13.54
N ASP A 52 3.49 -1.85 -13.41
CA ASP A 52 4.46 -2.43 -14.35
C ASP A 52 4.81 -3.90 -14.04
N GLY A 53 4.40 -4.40 -12.87
CA GLY A 53 4.45 -5.79 -12.44
C GLY A 53 5.47 -6.06 -11.33
N PRO A 54 6.74 -5.65 -11.43
CA PRO A 54 7.65 -5.57 -10.30
C PRO A 54 7.11 -4.73 -9.13
N ILE A 55 7.56 -5.01 -7.91
CA ILE A 55 7.43 -4.08 -6.78
C ILE A 55 8.83 -3.54 -6.51
N ASP A 56 9.14 -2.34 -6.98
CA ASP A 56 10.51 -1.83 -7.00
C ASP A 56 10.64 -0.36 -6.57
N PHE A 57 11.79 0.24 -6.88
CA PHE A 57 12.10 1.61 -6.48
C PHE A 57 11.13 2.65 -7.07
N GLN A 58 10.54 2.38 -8.23
CA GLN A 58 9.56 3.27 -8.85
C GLN A 58 8.28 3.33 -8.01
N ASP A 59 7.80 2.20 -7.50
CA ASP A 59 6.69 2.14 -6.54
C ASP A 59 7.03 2.84 -5.24
N PHE A 60 8.27 2.71 -4.76
CA PHE A 60 8.70 3.43 -3.56
C PHE A 60 8.63 4.95 -3.75
N LEU A 61 8.99 5.47 -4.92
CA LEU A 61 8.86 6.91 -5.20
C LEU A 61 7.39 7.35 -5.21
N LEU A 62 6.49 6.52 -5.74
CA LEU A 62 5.05 6.79 -5.70
C LEU A 62 4.51 6.75 -4.25
N PHE A 63 4.91 5.75 -3.47
CA PHE A 63 4.59 5.66 -2.03
C PHE A 63 5.00 6.94 -1.29
N VAL A 64 6.26 7.38 -1.47
CA VAL A 64 6.77 8.59 -0.82
C VAL A 64 6.02 9.84 -1.28
N SER A 65 5.54 9.89 -2.53
CA SER A 65 4.76 11.03 -3.03
C SER A 65 3.39 11.19 -2.34
N HIS A 66 2.86 10.11 -1.75
CA HIS A 66 1.62 10.07 -0.98
C HIS A 66 1.85 10.06 0.54
N PHE A 67 3.10 10.05 1.00
CA PHE A 67 3.38 9.91 2.42
C PHE A 67 2.86 11.11 3.22
N GLY A 68 2.00 10.84 4.20
CA GLY A 68 1.31 11.86 5.00
C GLY A 68 -0.09 12.23 4.50
N ASP A 69 -0.57 11.66 3.39
CA ASP A 69 -1.96 11.80 2.97
C ASP A 69 -2.91 11.23 4.04
N SER A 70 -4.06 11.87 4.25
CA SER A 70 -5.08 11.44 5.22
C SER A 70 -6.48 11.81 4.74
N LYS A 71 -7.50 11.02 5.14
CA LYS A 71 -8.92 11.30 4.83
C LYS A 71 -9.51 12.41 5.70
#